data_AF-A0A934DD81-F1
#
_entry.id   AF-A0A934DD81-F1
#
_cell.length_a   1.000
_cell.length_b   1.000
_cell.length_c   1.000
_cell.angle_alpha   90.00
_cell.angle_beta   90.00
_cell.angle_gamma   90.00
#
_symmetry.space_group_name_H-M   'P 1'
#
loop_
_entity.id
_entity.type
_entity.pdbx_description
1 polymer ?
#
loop_
_entity_poly.entity_id
_entity_poly.type
_entity_poly.pdbx_seq_one_letter_code
_entity_poly.pdbx_strand_id
1 'polypeptide(L)'
;MTKGSGFGRDESETSFVLKVVQPGLVGLMDGSVSTLAPIFAAAFATHEPHIAFLIGASAATGAGISMAFAEALSDTGEETGRGHPFMRGAIVGVMTFVGGILHTLPFLLSHYTAALSLAFLVVGIELVAIAYIRFHFFKMRFWMSVLQVVLGGALVLAAGLLIGSA
;
A
#
# COMPACT_ATOMS: atom_id res chain seq x y z
N MET A 1 -17.88 -6.75 47.20
CA MET A 1 -16.44 -7.06 47.33
C MET A 1 -15.99 -7.83 46.09
N THR A 2 -15.27 -7.12 45.22
CA THR A 2 -14.22 -7.55 44.26
C THR A 2 -14.26 -8.97 43.65
N LYS A 3 -14.30 -9.03 42.31
CA LYS A 3 -13.07 -9.05 41.50
C LYS A 3 -13.40 -8.81 40.03
N GLY A 4 -12.98 -7.63 39.54
CA GLY A 4 -12.76 -7.40 38.13
C GLY A 4 -11.46 -8.09 37.71
N SER A 5 -11.48 -8.74 36.54
CA SER A 5 -10.28 -9.14 35.80
C SER A 5 -10.69 -9.49 34.37
N GLY A 6 -10.49 -8.56 33.44
CA GLY A 6 -10.70 -8.76 32.00
C GLY A 6 -10.48 -7.50 31.16
N PHE A 7 -10.64 -6.31 31.74
CA PHE A 7 -10.73 -5.04 31.00
C PHE A 7 -9.38 -4.37 30.66
N GLY A 8 -8.31 -5.13 30.42
CA GLY A 8 -6.95 -4.56 30.29
C GLY A 8 -6.25 -4.79 28.95
N ARG A 9 -6.61 -5.85 28.20
CA ARG A 9 -5.92 -6.22 26.95
C ARG A 9 -6.65 -5.83 25.67
N ASP A 10 -7.95 -5.51 25.71
CA ASP A 10 -8.75 -5.31 24.50
C ASP A 10 -8.83 -3.86 24.00
N GLU A 11 -8.86 -2.84 24.87
CA GLU A 11 -9.04 -1.45 24.43
C GLU A 11 -7.77 -0.84 23.82
N SER A 12 -6.60 -1.13 24.40
CA SER A 12 -5.32 -0.63 23.89
C SER A 12 -4.96 -1.27 22.54
N GLU A 13 -5.20 -2.57 22.39
CA GLU A 13 -4.98 -3.29 21.14
C GLU A 13 -5.96 -2.81 20.06
N THR A 14 -7.25 -2.66 20.39
CA THR A 14 -8.26 -2.14 19.44
C THR A 14 -7.96 -0.71 19.02
N SER A 15 -7.59 0.16 19.97
CA SER A 15 -7.18 1.54 19.70
C SER A 15 -5.93 1.61 18.81
N PHE A 16 -4.93 0.75 19.04
CA PHE A 16 -3.74 0.67 18.20
C PHE A 16 -4.07 0.22 16.77
N VAL A 17 -4.89 -0.83 16.63
CA VAL A 17 -5.31 -1.33 15.32
C VAL A 17 -6.06 -0.26 14.53
N LEU A 18 -7.01 0.43 15.17
CA LEU A 18 -7.82 1.47 14.50
C LEU A 18 -7.01 2.71 14.12
N LYS A 19 -6.07 3.15 14.98
CA LYS A 19 -5.36 4.44 14.81
C LYS A 19 -4.06 4.33 14.02
N VAL A 20 -3.46 3.14 13.95
CA VAL A 20 -2.13 2.94 13.35
C VAL A 20 -2.16 1.86 12.28
N VAL A 21 -2.58 0.64 12.63
CA VAL A 21 -2.50 -0.50 11.70
C VAL A 21 -3.44 -0.32 10.53
N GLN A 22 -4.69 0.08 10.77
CA GLN A 22 -5.69 0.28 9.73
C GLN A 22 -5.30 1.39 8.75
N PRO A 23 -5.01 2.63 9.17
CA PRO A 23 -4.57 3.66 8.23
C PRO A 23 -3.28 3.26 7.50
N GLY A 24 -2.34 2.63 8.21
CA GLY A 24 -1.10 2.19 7.57
C GLY A 24 -1.32 1.11 6.50
N LEU A 25 -2.23 0.16 6.76
CA LEU A 25 -2.59 -0.88 5.80
C LEU A 25 -3.34 -0.30 4.59
N VAL A 26 -4.23 0.66 4.80
CA VAL A 26 -4.93 1.37 3.72
C VAL A 26 -3.93 2.07 2.82
N GLY A 27 -2.98 2.80 3.41
CA GLY A 27 -1.92 3.46 2.64
C GLY A 27 -1.07 2.45 1.87
N LEU A 28 -0.58 1.41 2.54
CA LEU A 28 0.24 0.37 1.91
C LEU A 28 -0.46 -0.31 0.72
N MET A 29 -1.75 -0.62 0.86
CA MET A 29 -2.55 -1.19 -0.23
C MET A 29 -2.70 -0.24 -1.40
N ASP A 30 -3.06 1.02 -1.13
CA ASP A 30 -3.24 2.03 -2.15
C ASP A 30 -1.95 2.26 -2.93
N GLY A 31 -0.84 2.47 -2.22
CA GLY A 31 0.48 2.63 -2.81
C GLY A 31 0.92 1.42 -3.62
N SER A 32 0.87 0.23 -3.03
CA SER A 32 1.37 -0.98 -3.68
C SER A 32 0.56 -1.41 -4.90
N VAL A 33 -0.73 -1.06 -4.97
CA VAL A 33 -1.61 -1.48 -6.06
C VAL A 33 -1.76 -0.40 -7.11
N SER A 34 -2.02 0.86 -6.73
CA SER A 34 -2.34 1.93 -7.69
C SER A 34 -1.16 2.32 -8.58
N THR A 35 0.07 2.24 -8.08
CA THR A 35 1.27 2.65 -8.84
C THR A 35 1.78 1.56 -9.79
N LEU A 36 1.27 0.33 -9.71
CA LEU A 36 1.63 -0.77 -10.63
C LEU A 36 1.24 -0.43 -12.08
N ALA A 37 0.06 0.15 -12.29
CA ALA A 37 -0.39 0.50 -13.64
C ALA A 37 0.56 1.46 -14.34
N PRO A 38 0.85 2.68 -13.81
CA PRO A 38 1.71 3.63 -14.50
C PRO A 38 3.15 3.14 -14.64
N ILE A 39 3.71 2.46 -13.63
CA ILE A 39 5.11 2.00 -13.71
C ILE A 39 5.31 0.88 -14.74
N PHE A 40 4.43 -0.11 -14.75
CA PHE A 40 4.55 -1.21 -15.72
C PHE A 40 4.14 -0.74 -17.11
N ALA A 41 3.12 0.13 -17.25
CA ALA A 41 2.83 0.76 -18.54
C ALA A 41 4.07 1.45 -19.10
N ALA A 42 4.77 2.26 -18.29
CA ALA A 42 6.00 2.92 -18.69
C ALA A 42 7.13 1.93 -19.04
N ALA A 43 7.36 0.93 -18.19
CA ALA A 43 8.40 -0.07 -18.40
C ALA A 43 8.20 -0.84 -19.71
N PHE A 44 6.98 -1.30 -19.97
CA PHE A 44 6.66 -2.08 -21.17
C PHE A 44 6.56 -1.23 -22.43
N ALA A 45 6.09 0.01 -22.34
CA ALA A 45 6.02 0.91 -23.49
C ALA A 45 7.41 1.37 -23.93
N THR A 46 8.28 1.72 -22.97
CA THR A 46 9.56 2.39 -23.27
C THR A 46 10.76 1.45 -23.32
N HIS A 47 10.70 0.32 -22.61
CA HIS A 47 11.84 -0.57 -22.36
C HIS A 47 13.05 0.15 -21.72
N GLU A 48 12.83 1.34 -21.14
CA GLU A 48 13.86 2.19 -20.53
C GLU A 48 13.64 2.25 -19.00
N PRO A 49 14.45 1.54 -18.20
CA PRO A 49 14.24 1.45 -16.75
C PRO A 49 14.18 2.81 -16.07
N HIS A 50 15.05 3.73 -16.44
CA HIS A 50 15.07 5.05 -15.82
C HIS A 50 13.77 5.84 -16.04
N ILE A 51 13.10 5.69 -17.19
CA ILE A 51 11.81 6.33 -17.43
C ILE A 51 10.74 5.71 -16.52
N ALA A 52 10.72 4.38 -16.39
CA ALA A 52 9.84 3.69 -15.46
C ALA A 52 10.08 4.13 -14.00
N PHE A 53 11.33 4.29 -13.59
CA PHE A 53 11.68 4.82 -12.26
C PHE A 53 11.08 6.21 -12.03
N LEU A 54 11.27 7.15 -12.97
CA LEU A 54 10.75 8.52 -12.83
C LEU A 54 9.22 8.54 -12.73
N ILE A 55 8.54 7.75 -13.58
CA ILE A 55 7.09 7.66 -13.59
C ILE A 55 6.58 7.00 -12.30
N GLY A 56 7.18 5.89 -11.87
CA GLY A 56 6.82 5.21 -10.63
C GLY A 56 7.05 6.08 -9.39
N ALA A 57 8.18 6.78 -9.31
CA ALA A 57 8.51 7.65 -8.19
C ALA A 57 7.57 8.87 -8.14
N SER A 58 7.24 9.43 -9.30
CA SER A 58 6.24 10.49 -9.42
C SER A 58 4.85 10.02 -8.97
N ALA A 59 4.42 8.84 -9.42
CA ALA A 59 3.14 8.24 -9.04
C ALA A 59 3.07 7.96 -7.53
N ALA A 60 4.10 7.35 -6.94
CA ALA A 60 4.17 7.06 -5.51
C ALA A 60 4.15 8.35 -4.67
N THR A 61 4.87 9.38 -5.09
CA THR A 61 4.91 10.68 -4.41
C THR A 61 3.54 11.37 -4.48
N GLY A 62 2.94 11.42 -5.68
CA GLY A 62 1.61 12.02 -5.88
C GLY A 62 0.53 11.30 -5.09
N ALA A 63 0.51 9.96 -5.13
CA ALA A 63 -0.42 9.13 -4.36
C ALA A 63 -0.24 9.35 -2.86
N GLY A 64 1.00 9.37 -2.35
CA GLY A 64 1.29 9.59 -0.94
C GLY A 64 0.77 10.94 -0.43
N ILE A 65 1.02 12.02 -1.19
CA ILE A 65 0.49 13.34 -0.85
C ILE A 65 -1.04 13.35 -0.90
N SER A 66 -1.62 12.86 -2.01
CA SER A 66 -3.08 12.86 -2.20
C SER A 66 -3.80 12.10 -1.09
N MET A 67 -3.32 10.90 -0.75
CA MET A 67 -3.89 10.06 0.29
C MET A 67 -3.70 10.65 1.70
N ALA A 68 -2.59 11.33 1.97
CA ALA A 68 -2.39 12.03 3.24
C ALA A 68 -3.48 13.09 3.47
N PHE A 69 -3.74 13.93 2.46
CA PHE A 69 -4.78 14.95 2.51
C PHE A 69 -6.17 14.33 2.54
N ALA A 70 -6.43 13.29 1.74
CA ALA A 70 -7.72 12.60 1.72
C ALA A 70 -8.06 12.07 3.12
N GLU A 71 -7.14 11.36 3.78
CA GLU A 71 -7.38 10.85 5.13
C GLU A 71 -7.49 11.98 6.16
N ALA A 72 -6.57 12.95 6.18
CA ALA A 72 -6.56 14.02 7.17
C ALA A 72 -7.78 14.95 7.10
N LEU A 73 -8.37 15.13 5.91
CA LEU A 73 -9.53 15.99 5.71
C LEU A 73 -10.86 15.23 5.75
N SER A 74 -10.84 13.90 5.62
CA SER A 74 -12.06 13.09 5.59
C SER A 74 -12.76 12.95 6.94
N ASP A 75 -12.02 13.04 8.04
CA ASP A 75 -12.54 12.71 9.37
C ASP A 75 -11.72 13.40 10.48
N THR A 76 -12.41 14.16 11.33
CA THR A 76 -11.82 14.87 12.49
C THR A 76 -11.41 13.93 13.62
N GLY A 77 -11.92 12.70 13.65
CA GLY A 77 -11.61 11.70 14.66
C GLY A 77 -12.35 11.87 16.00
N GLU A 78 -13.11 12.96 16.18
CA GLU A 78 -13.87 13.27 17.41
C GLU A 78 -15.01 12.27 17.62
N GLU A 79 -15.77 11.97 16.56
CA GLU A 79 -16.92 11.06 16.61
C GLU A 79 -16.54 9.60 16.30
N THR A 80 -15.47 9.37 15.53
CA THR A 80 -15.10 8.03 15.05
C THR A 80 -14.11 7.29 15.97
N GLY A 81 -13.48 8.00 16.91
CA GLY A 81 -12.45 7.45 17.79
C GLY A 81 -11.15 7.06 17.06
N ARG A 82 -11.01 7.41 15.77
CA ARG A 82 -9.86 7.05 14.91
C ARG A 82 -8.61 7.87 15.22
N GLY A 83 -8.68 8.82 16.15
CA GLY A 83 -7.55 9.63 16.58
C GLY A 83 -7.30 10.85 15.69
N HIS A 84 -6.24 11.60 16.00
CA HIS A 84 -5.99 12.92 15.44
C HIS A 84 -5.81 12.87 13.90
N PRO A 85 -6.51 13.72 13.12
CA PRO A 85 -6.55 13.64 11.66
C PRO A 85 -5.17 13.76 11.00
N PHE A 86 -4.36 14.69 11.50
CA PHE A 86 -3.00 14.90 10.97
C PHE A 86 -2.12 13.66 11.13
N MET A 87 -2.22 12.94 12.25
CA MET A 87 -1.42 11.73 12.48
C MET A 87 -1.85 10.60 11.55
N ARG A 88 -3.17 10.44 11.34
CA ARG A 88 -3.69 9.47 10.38
C ARG A 88 -3.29 9.80 8.96
N GLY A 89 -3.42 11.06 8.54
CA GLY A 89 -2.97 11.52 7.24
C GLY A 89 -1.49 11.26 7.02
N ALA A 90 -0.64 11.54 8.01
CA ALA A 90 0.78 11.22 7.94
C ALA A 90 1.03 9.71 7.79
N ILE A 91 0.34 8.87 8.58
CA ILE A 91 0.48 7.40 8.51
C ILE A 91 0.04 6.90 7.13
N VAL A 92 -1.16 7.28 6.66
CA VAL A 92 -1.67 6.85 5.36
C VAL A 92 -0.73 7.31 4.26
N GLY A 93 -0.38 8.59 4.21
CA GLY A 93 0.44 9.14 3.13
C GLY A 93 1.84 8.54 3.05
N VAL A 94 2.52 8.36 4.20
CA VAL A 94 3.83 7.70 4.25
C VAL A 94 3.71 6.26 3.80
N MET A 95 2.70 5.53 4.28
CA MET A 95 2.53 4.12 3.90
C MET A 95 2.11 3.95 2.43
N THR A 96 1.35 4.88 1.86
CA THR A 96 1.09 4.96 0.41
C THR A 96 2.38 5.19 -0.37
N PHE A 97 3.20 6.17 0.04
CA PHE A 97 4.48 6.39 -0.62
C PHE A 97 5.38 5.16 -0.53
N VAL A 98 5.50 4.54 0.65
CA VAL A 98 6.29 3.31 0.87
C VAL A 98 5.77 2.18 -0.01
N GLY A 99 4.46 1.96 -0.05
CA GLY A 99 3.86 0.94 -0.91
C GLY A 99 4.16 1.14 -2.39
N GLY A 100 4.23 2.39 -2.86
CA GLY A 100 4.51 2.69 -4.27
C GLY A 100 6.00 2.72 -4.63
N ILE A 101 6.86 3.22 -3.74
CA ILE A 101 8.26 3.47 -4.08
C ILE A 101 9.08 2.18 -4.11
N LEU A 102 8.75 1.18 -3.30
CA LEU A 102 9.55 -0.02 -3.13
C LEU A 102 9.68 -0.83 -4.44
N HIS A 103 8.59 -1.13 -5.13
CA HIS A 103 8.62 -1.77 -6.45
C HIS A 103 9.09 -0.84 -7.59
N THR A 104 9.31 0.45 -7.29
CA THR A 104 9.91 1.40 -8.24
C THR A 104 11.44 1.36 -8.18
N LEU A 105 12.04 1.16 -7.01
CA LEU A 105 13.51 1.16 -6.81
C LEU A 105 14.29 0.21 -7.75
N PRO A 106 13.79 -1.00 -8.12
CA PRO A 106 14.47 -1.88 -9.06
C PRO A 106 14.77 -1.25 -10.42
N PHE A 107 14.00 -0.25 -10.84
CA PHE A 107 14.18 0.47 -12.10
C PHE A 107 15.33 1.49 -12.09
N LEU A 108 16.03 1.64 -10.95
CA LEU A 108 17.35 2.29 -10.92
C LEU A 108 18.43 1.44 -11.60
N LEU A 109 18.20 0.15 -11.79
CA LEU A 109 19.09 -0.72 -12.56
C LEU A 109 18.99 -0.39 -14.05
N SER A 110 20.14 -0.27 -14.73
CA SER A 110 20.17 0.01 -16.17
C SER A 110 19.75 -1.18 -17.04
N HIS A 111 19.79 -2.41 -16.51
CA HIS A 111 19.45 -3.61 -17.28
C HIS A 111 17.96 -3.94 -17.17
N TYR A 112 17.22 -3.75 -18.27
CA TYR A 112 15.76 -3.90 -18.33
C TYR A 112 15.23 -5.20 -17.71
N THR A 113 15.71 -6.37 -18.16
CA THR A 113 15.21 -7.66 -17.64
C THR A 113 15.50 -7.87 -16.15
N ALA A 114 16.61 -7.33 -15.64
CA ALA A 114 16.99 -7.45 -14.24
C ALA A 114 16.12 -6.53 -13.38
N ALA A 115 15.92 -5.28 -13.82
CA ALA A 115 14.99 -4.34 -13.20
C ALA A 115 13.58 -4.91 -13.11
N LEU A 116 13.07 -5.45 -14.22
CA LEU A 116 11.71 -6.00 -14.32
C LEU A 116 11.52 -7.24 -13.44
N SER A 117 12.47 -8.18 -13.47
CA SER A 117 12.40 -9.41 -12.65
C SER A 117 12.44 -9.07 -11.16
N LEU A 118 13.29 -8.13 -10.77
CA LEU A 118 13.38 -7.68 -9.38
C LEU A 118 12.13 -6.90 -8.96
N ALA A 119 11.55 -6.06 -9.83
CA ALA A 119 10.29 -5.38 -9.57
C ALA A 119 9.15 -6.36 -9.30
N PHE A 120 8.99 -7.41 -10.13
CA PHE A 120 7.99 -8.45 -9.87
C PHE A 120 8.22 -9.19 -8.55
N LEU A 121 9.47 -9.46 -8.19
CA LEU A 121 9.81 -10.06 -6.91
C LEU A 121 9.41 -9.14 -5.74
N VAL A 122 9.73 -7.84 -5.82
CA VAL A 122 9.37 -6.87 -4.78
C VAL A 122 7.84 -6.78 -4.64
N VAL A 123 7.10 -6.68 -5.73
CA VAL A 123 5.63 -6.71 -5.71
C VAL A 123 5.11 -7.97 -5.02
N GLY A 124 5.66 -9.15 -5.36
CA GLY A 124 5.29 -10.41 -4.69
C GLY A 124 5.47 -10.35 -3.17
N ILE A 125 6.58 -9.77 -2.70
CA ILE A 125 6.86 -9.59 -1.27
C ILE A 125 5.89 -8.58 -0.63
N GLU A 126 5.62 -7.45 -1.29
CA GLU A 126 4.67 -6.44 -0.84
C GLU A 126 3.26 -7.03 -0.65
N LEU A 127 2.76 -7.77 -1.65
CA LEU A 127 1.42 -8.37 -1.58
C LEU A 127 1.32 -9.43 -0.48
N VAL A 128 2.38 -10.22 -0.26
CA VAL A 128 2.45 -11.18 0.85
C VAL A 128 2.47 -10.46 2.20
N ALA A 129 3.23 -9.37 2.32
CA ALA A 129 3.28 -8.57 3.54
C ALA A 129 1.91 -7.96 3.87
N ILE A 130 1.23 -7.35 2.88
CA ILE A 130 -0.15 -6.85 3.01
C ILE A 130 -1.09 -7.98 3.44
N ALA A 131 -1.04 -9.13 2.78
CA ALA A 131 -1.91 -10.25 3.08
C ALA A 131 -1.68 -10.80 4.50
N TYR A 132 -0.43 -10.81 4.96
CA TYR A 132 -0.05 -11.20 6.31
C TYR A 132 -0.56 -10.20 7.36
N ILE A 133 -0.38 -8.89 7.16
CA ILE A 133 -0.90 -7.86 8.08
C ILE A 133 -2.41 -7.99 8.23
N ARG A 134 -3.14 -8.19 7.12
CA ARG A 134 -4.59 -8.45 7.12
C ARG A 134 -4.96 -9.71 7.89
N PHE A 135 -4.23 -10.80 7.70
CA PHE A 135 -4.45 -12.05 8.42
C PHE A 135 -4.22 -11.89 9.92
N HIS A 136 -3.10 -11.26 10.31
CA HIS A 136 -2.68 -11.13 11.69
C HIS A 136 -3.57 -10.18 12.49
N PHE A 137 -3.87 -8.99 11.97
CA PHE A 137 -4.59 -7.95 12.72
C PHE A 137 -6.11 -7.96 12.50
N PHE A 138 -6.60 -8.40 11.34
CA PHE A 138 -8.04 -8.36 11.01
C PHE A 138 -8.71 -9.74 10.99
N LYS A 139 -8.01 -10.80 11.43
CA LYS A 139 -8.52 -12.17 11.56
C LYS A 139 -9.18 -12.73 10.28
N MET A 140 -8.83 -12.18 9.11
CA MET A 140 -9.29 -12.68 7.82
C MET A 140 -8.67 -14.06 7.55
N ARG A 141 -9.37 -14.94 6.82
CA ARG A 141 -8.75 -16.19 6.34
C ARG A 141 -7.60 -15.84 5.38
N PHE A 142 -6.37 -16.29 5.68
CA PHE A 142 -5.16 -15.93 4.93
C PHE A 142 -5.31 -16.09 3.41
N TRP A 143 -5.88 -17.21 2.95
CA TRP A 143 -6.08 -17.46 1.52
C TRP A 143 -7.03 -16.48 0.82
N MET A 144 -8.08 -16.03 1.50
CA MET A 144 -8.97 -14.98 0.97
C MET A 144 -8.28 -13.63 0.94
N SER A 145 -7.44 -13.36 1.94
CA SER A 145 -6.62 -12.14 2.00
C SER A 145 -5.66 -12.05 0.82
N VAL A 146 -4.91 -13.14 0.57
CA VAL A 146 -4.00 -13.28 -0.57
C VAL A 146 -4.76 -13.16 -1.88
N LEU A 147 -5.86 -13.90 -2.05
CA LEU A 147 -6.64 -13.88 -3.29
C LEU A 147 -7.12 -12.47 -3.65
N GLN A 148 -7.68 -11.72 -2.69
CA GLN A 148 -8.17 -10.37 -2.94
C GLN A 148 -7.05 -9.40 -3.33
N VAL A 149 -5.91 -9.46 -2.63
CA VAL A 149 -4.77 -8.56 -2.87
C VAL A 149 -4.11 -8.89 -4.22
N VAL A 150 -3.92 -10.17 -4.51
CA VAL A 150 -3.34 -10.63 -5.79
C VAL A 150 -4.27 -10.33 -6.96
N LEU A 151 -5.58 -10.55 -6.83
CA LEU A 151 -6.54 -10.21 -7.89
C LEU A 151 -6.57 -8.70 -8.15
N GLY A 152 -6.58 -7.87 -7.11
CA GLY A 152 -6.48 -6.42 -7.26
C GLY A 152 -5.21 -5.99 -8.00
N GLY A 153 -4.05 -6.50 -7.57
CA GLY A 153 -2.77 -6.23 -8.23
C GLY A 153 -2.72 -6.71 -9.68
N ALA A 154 -3.25 -7.91 -9.96
CA ALA A 154 -3.29 -8.46 -11.32
C ALA A 154 -4.17 -7.65 -12.26
N LEU A 155 -5.33 -7.16 -11.79
CA LEU A 155 -6.21 -6.30 -12.59
C LEU A 155 -5.55 -4.97 -12.95
N VAL A 156 -4.89 -4.33 -11.97
CA VAL A 156 -4.20 -3.05 -12.21
C VAL A 156 -2.98 -3.23 -13.11
N LEU A 157 -2.20 -4.31 -12.91
CA LEU A 157 -1.11 -4.68 -13.81
C LEU A 157 -1.63 -4.90 -15.23
N ALA A 158 -2.72 -5.67 -15.41
CA ALA A 158 -3.32 -5.90 -16.72
C ALA A 158 -3.76 -4.60 -17.39
N ALA A 159 -4.36 -3.68 -16.63
CA ALA A 159 -4.71 -2.35 -17.15
C ALA A 159 -3.46 -1.58 -17.61
N GLY A 160 -2.39 -1.57 -16.83
CA GLY A 160 -1.11 -0.94 -17.19
C GLY A 160 -0.49 -1.55 -18.45
N LEU A 161 -0.49 -2.87 -18.57
CA LEU A 161 0.00 -3.57 -19.76
C LEU A 161 -0.81 -3.22 -21.00
N LEU A 162 -2.14 -3.24 -20.91
CA LEU A 162 -3.02 -2.89 -22.02
C LEU A 162 -2.81 -1.44 -22.48
N ILE A 163 -2.75 -0.50 -21.53
CA ILE A 163 -2.51 0.92 -21.82
C ILE A 163 -1.11 1.13 -22.41
N GLY A 164 -0.08 0.50 -21.87
CA GLY A 164 1.30 0.63 -22.35
C GLY A 164 1.57 -0.07 -23.68
N SER A 165 0.71 -1.00 -24.10
CA SER A 165 0.80 -1.69 -25.39
C SER A 165 0.05 -1.01 -26.53
N ALA A 166 -0.74 0.03 -26.23
CA ALA A 166 -1.53 0.81 -27.19
C ALA A 166 -0.67 1.92 -27.84
#